data_AF-A0A1T4XL45-F1
#
_entry.id   AF-A0A1T4XL45-F1
#
_cell.length_a   1.000
_cell.length_b   1.000
_cell.length_c   1.000
_cell.angle_alpha   90.00
_cell.angle_beta   90.00
_cell.angle_gamma   90.00
#
_symmetry.space_group_name_H-M   'P 1'
#
loop_
_entity.id
_entity.type
_entity.pdbx_description
1 polymer ?
#
loop_
_entity_poly.entity_id
_entity_poly.type
_entity_poly.pdbx_seq_one_letter_code
_entity_poly.pdbx_strand_id
1 'polypeptide(L)' 'MVENLKCTVSNCVYNSNNLCTANHVDINPVGDGFANSSEGTSCKTFKPKDEHPFLVYK' A
#
# COMPACT_ATOMS: atom_id res chain seq x y z
N MET A 1 -11.71 4.04 5.78
CA MET A 1 -11.24 2.70 5.35
C MET A 1 -11.63 2.50 3.90
N VAL A 2 -10.66 2.19 3.04
CA VAL A 2 -10.93 1.87 1.62
C VAL A 2 -11.44 0.44 1.57
N GLU A 3 -12.73 0.24 1.31
CA GLU A 3 -13.32 -1.09 1.28
C GLU A 3 -12.84 -1.89 0.05
N ASN A 4 -12.55 -3.17 0.24
CA ASN A 4 -12.18 -4.14 -0.80
C ASN A 4 -10.87 -3.90 -1.58
N LEU A 5 -10.01 -2.98 -1.14
CA LEU A 5 -8.69 -2.83 -1.76
C LEU A 5 -7.75 -3.94 -1.30
N LYS A 6 -7.22 -4.72 -2.25
CA LYS A 6 -6.25 -5.78 -1.97
C LYS A 6 -4.86 -5.19 -1.74
N CYS A 7 -4.17 -5.66 -0.70
CA CYS A 7 -2.75 -5.40 -0.47
C CYS A 7 -2.06 -6.76 -0.30
N THR A 8 -1.34 -7.23 -1.31
CA THR A 8 -0.63 -8.52 -1.28
C THR A 8 0.81 -8.40 -0.75
N VAL A 9 1.27 -7.17 -0.50
CA VAL A 9 2.62 -6.88 -0.02
C VAL A 9 2.71 -7.26 1.47
N SER A 10 3.33 -8.40 1.77
CA SER A 10 3.33 -9.00 3.12
C SER A 10 4.04 -8.15 4.17
N ASN A 11 5.03 -7.35 3.76
CA ASN A 11 5.76 -6.42 4.64
C ASN A 11 5.13 -5.03 4.75
N CYS A 12 3.93 -4.79 4.21
CA CYS A 12 3.22 -3.52 4.39
C CYS A 12 2.47 -3.50 5.73
N VAL A 13 2.62 -2.44 6.53
CA VAL A 13 1.89 -2.30 7.82
C VAL A 13 0.36 -2.26 7.64
N TYR A 14 -0.11 -1.82 6.48
CA TYR A 14 -1.55 -1.73 6.16
C TYR A 14 -2.11 -3.04 5.58
N ASN A 15 -1.28 -4.07 5.39
CA ASN A 15 -1.76 -5.38 4.96
C ASN A 15 -2.33 -6.15 6.17
N SER A 16 -3.63 -6.38 6.15
CA SER A 16 -4.33 -7.31 7.03
C SER A 16 -5.05 -8.34 6.19
N ASN A 17 -4.60 -9.60 6.24
CA ASN A 17 -5.18 -10.72 5.48
C ASN A 17 -5.38 -10.43 3.98
N ASN A 18 -4.37 -9.87 3.32
CA ASN A 18 -4.39 -9.45 1.91
C ASN A 18 -5.34 -8.28 1.58
N LEU A 19 -5.85 -7.59 2.60
CA LEU A 19 -6.66 -6.38 2.45
C LEU A 19 -5.90 -5.17 2.99
N CYS A 20 -6.05 -4.04 2.31
CA CYS A 20 -5.49 -2.76 2.73
C CYS A 20 -6.38 -2.13 3.81
N THR A 21 -5.83 -1.90 5.00
CA THR A 21 -6.54 -1.24 6.12
C THR A 21 -6.27 0.26 6.18
N ALA A 22 -5.52 0.82 5.23
CA ALA A 22 -5.24 2.24 5.19
C ALA A 22 -6.54 3.06 5.07
N ASN A 23 -6.61 4.16 5.82
CA ASN A 23 -7.76 5.06 5.75
C ASN A 23 -7.85 5.81 4.41
N HIS A 24 -6.69 6.06 3.80
CA HIS A 24 -6.51 6.69 2.51
C HIS A 24 -5.38 5.96 1.79
N VAL A 25 -5.50 5.79 0.47
CA VAL A 25 -4.45 5.20 -0.35
C VAL A 25 -4.05 6.18 -1.44
N ASP A 26 -2.76 6.45 -1.49
CA ASP A 26 -2.11 7.31 -2.49
C ASP A 26 -1.32 6.43 -3.46
N ILE A 27 -1.61 6.57 -4.75
CA ILE A 27 -1.03 5.78 -5.83
C ILE A 27 -0.34 6.74 -6.80
N ASN A 28 0.94 6.52 -7.03
CA ASN A 28 1.75 7.34 -7.93
C ASN A 28 2.17 6.57 -9.18
N PRO A 29 2.29 7.23 -10.34
CA PRO A 29 2.96 6.64 -11.49
C PRO A 29 4.44 6.38 -11.16
N VAL A 30 5.02 5.35 -11.77
CA VAL A 30 6.47 5.08 -11.73
C VAL A 30 7.08 5.31 -13.11
N GLY A 31 8.35 5.70 -13.17
CA GLY A 31 9.05 5.94 -14.43
C GLY A 31 8.87 7.36 -14.95
N ASP A 32 8.28 7.52 -16.14
CA ASP A 32 8.19 8.79 -16.89
C ASP A 32 7.11 9.76 -16.37
N GLY A 33 6.40 9.38 -15.30
CA GLY A 33 5.36 10.19 -14.68
C GLY A 33 3.95 9.91 -15.23
N PHE A 34 3.78 8.95 -16.14
CA PHE A 34 2.48 8.53 -16.64
C PHE A 34 2.24 7.04 -16.33
N ALA A 35 1.01 6.69 -15.94
CA ALA A 35 0.61 5.30 -15.71
C ALA A 35 -0.54 4.94 -16.65
N ASN A 36 -0.24 4.08 -17.63
CA ASN A 36 -1.24 3.57 -18.59
C ASN A 36 -1.78 2.18 -18.19
N SER A 37 -1.20 1.57 -17.17
CA SER A 37 -1.63 0.29 -16.61
C SER A 37 -1.24 0.20 -15.13
N SER A 38 -1.73 -0.82 -14.44
CA SER A 38 -1.41 -1.06 -13.02
C SER A 38 0.08 -1.30 -12.77
N GLU A 39 0.80 -1.90 -13.73
CA GLU A 39 2.24 -2.13 -13.64
C GLU A 39 3.04 -0.82 -13.58
N GLY A 40 2.50 0.27 -14.14
CA GLY A 40 3.08 1.61 -14.09
C GLY A 40 2.75 2.39 -12.83
N THR A 41 2.20 1.75 -11.79
CA THR A 41 1.80 2.42 -10.55
C THR A 41 2.55 1.89 -9.33
N SER A 42 2.72 2.73 -8.31
CA SER A 42 3.26 2.37 -7.00
C SER A 42 2.40 2.92 -5.87
N CYS A 43 2.26 2.12 -4.81
CA CYS A 43 1.53 2.55 -3.61
C CYS A 43 2.42 3.42 -2.75
N LYS A 44 2.18 4.73 -2.75
CA LYS A 44 2.92 5.70 -1.92
C LYS A 44 2.52 5.65 -0.45
N THR A 45 1.36 5.07 -0.15
CA THR A 45 0.94 4.74 1.22
C THR A 45 1.70 3.55 1.81
N PHE A 46 2.49 2.81 1.01
CA PHE A 46 3.30 1.71 1.52
C PHE A 46 4.21 2.16 2.67
N LYS A 47 4.21 1.38 3.74
CA LYS A 47 5.09 1.54 4.89
C LYS A 47 5.59 0.15 5.30
N PRO A 48 6.92 -0.08 5.34
CA PRO A 48 7.46 -1.38 5.72
C PRO A 48 7.26 -1.64 7.21
N LYS A 49 6.94 -2.89 7.57
CA LYS A 49 6.77 -3.32 8.96
C LYS A 49 8.04 -3.15 9.79
N ASP A 50 9.20 -3.36 9.18
CA ASP A 50 10.49 -3.34 9.89
C ASP A 50 10.89 -1.92 10.33
N GLU A 51 10.53 -0.89 9.55
CA GLU A 51 10.76 0.52 9.92
C GLU A 51 9.61 1.11 10.75
N HIS A 52 8.46 0.41 10.78
CA HIS A 52 7.24 0.85 11.47
C HIS A 52 6.56 -0.24 12.31
N PRO A 53 7.29 -0.92 13.22
CA PRO A 53 6.75 -2.04 14.00
C PRO A 53 5.58 -1.61 14.89
N PHE A 54 5.63 -0.40 15.45
CA PHE A 54 4.56 0.15 16.29
C PHE A 54 3.21 0.30 15.58
N LEU A 55 3.18 0.34 14.24
CA LEU A 55 1.92 0.43 13.48
C LEU A 55 1.25 -0.94 13.29
N VAL A 56 1.97 -2.03 13.54
CA VAL A 56 1.48 -3.41 13.36
C VAL A 56 0.73 -3.90 14.61
N TYR A 57 1.10 -3.44 15.81
CA TYR A 57 0.56 -3.92 17.08
C TYR A 57 -0.64 -3.12 17.63
N LYS A 58 -1.39 -2.43 16.76
CA LYS A 58 -2.57 -1.65 17.18
C LYS A 58 -3.79 -2.53 17.45
#